data_AF-A0A0F6SH05-F1
#
_entry.id   AF-A0A0F6SH05-F1
#
_cell.length_a   1.000
_cell.length_b   1.000
_cell.length_c   1.000
_cell.angle_alpha   90.00
_cell.angle_beta   90.00
_cell.angle_gamma   90.00
#
_symmetry.space_group_name_H-M   'P 1'
#
loop_
_entity.id
_entity.type
_entity.pdbx_description
1 polymer ?
#
loop_
_entity_poly.entity_id
_entity_poly.type
_entity_poly.pdbx_seq_one_letter_code
_entity_poly.pdbx_strand_id
1 'polypeptide(L)'
;MQLQDLTAEEKLALGGLVRLIVRADGSFSDLEEARIDRIGDELGGRDAFWKVISDSAQAFPDEQGIRTATLKVTRPEARELILGVLAGIAAADTISPSEMGLIDAVRAAWSAGA
;
A
#
# COMPACT_ATOMS: atom_id res chain seq x y z
N MET A 1 14.97 -0.99 0.25
CA MET A 1 14.48 -0.87 1.64
C MET A 1 13.67 -2.11 1.99
N GLN A 2 13.54 -2.40 3.28
CA GLN A 2 12.70 -3.44 3.84
C GLN A 2 11.55 -2.82 4.64
N LEU A 3 10.54 -3.62 5.00
CA LEU A 3 9.39 -3.17 5.77
C LEU A 3 9.82 -2.52 7.10
N GLN A 4 10.86 -3.04 7.73
CA GLN A 4 11.40 -2.52 9.00
C GLN A 4 12.02 -1.11 8.89
N ASP A 5 12.41 -0.67 7.69
CA ASP A 5 13.06 0.63 7.46
C ASP A 5 12.05 1.79 7.36
N LEU A 6 10.76 1.45 7.27
CA LEU A 6 9.65 2.40 7.33
C LEU A 6 9.37 2.82 8.78
N THR A 7 9.02 4.09 8.98
CA THR A 7 8.49 4.57 10.27
C THR A 7 7.13 3.91 10.56
N ALA A 8 6.64 4.08 11.79
CA ALA A 8 5.32 3.57 12.17
C ALA A 8 4.21 4.21 11.31
N GLU A 9 4.29 5.51 11.04
CA GLU A 9 3.34 6.24 10.21
C GLU A 9 3.41 5.81 8.74
N GLU A 10 4.62 5.59 8.22
CA GLU A 10 4.82 5.09 6.84
C GLU A 10 4.28 3.67 6.67
N LYS A 11 4.44 2.81 7.68
CA LYS A 11 3.80 1.48 7.71
C LYS A 11 2.29 1.60 7.68
N LEU A 12 1.70 2.44 8.53
CA LEU A 12 0.24 2.62 8.53
C LEU A 12 -0.26 3.16 7.19
N ALA A 13 0.45 4.09 6.56
CA ALA A 13 0.13 4.60 5.23
C ALA A 13 0.20 3.50 4.16
N LEU A 14 1.25 2.66 4.19
CA LEU A 14 1.38 1.50 3.32
C LEU A 14 0.21 0.54 3.49
N GLY A 15 -0.08 0.11 4.72
CA GLY A 15 -1.18 -0.81 5.00
C GLY A 15 -2.54 -0.25 4.53
N GLY A 16 -2.76 1.06 4.75
CA GLY A 16 -3.97 1.74 4.29
C GLY A 16 -4.09 1.72 2.76
N LEU A 17 -3.02 2.04 2.04
CA LEU A 17 -3.02 2.04 0.57
C LEU A 17 -3.21 0.62 -0.01
N VAL A 18 -2.61 -0.40 0.60
CA VAL A 18 -2.83 -1.81 0.22
C VAL A 18 -4.30 -2.18 0.37
N ARG A 19 -4.96 -1.76 1.47
CA ARG A 19 -6.40 -1.98 1.65
C ARG A 19 -7.25 -1.29 0.59
N LEU A 20 -6.81 -0.15 0.07
CA LEU A 20 -7.53 0.53 -1.00
C LEU A 20 -7.37 -0.18 -2.35
N ILE A 21 -6.16 -0.67 -2.68
CA ILE A 21 -5.93 -1.49 -3.88
C ILE A 21 -6.85 -2.71 -3.88
N VAL A 22 -6.81 -3.51 -2.80
CA VAL A 22 -7.60 -4.73 -2.63
C VAL A 22 -9.12 -4.50 -2.67
N ARG A 23 -9.58 -3.25 -2.50
CA ARG A 23 -11.00 -2.89 -2.53
C ARG A 23 -11.39 -2.09 -3.77
N ALA A 24 -10.44 -1.79 -4.65
CA ALA A 24 -10.63 -0.85 -5.75
C ALA A 24 -11.64 -1.36 -6.80
N ASP A 25 -11.69 -2.66 -7.01
CA ASP A 25 -12.64 -3.33 -7.93
C ASP A 25 -13.81 -4.02 -7.19
N GLY A 26 -13.78 -4.06 -5.85
CA GLY A 26 -14.81 -4.61 -5.00
C GLY A 26 -14.62 -6.08 -4.59
N SER A 27 -13.53 -6.74 -4.99
CA SER A 27 -13.23 -8.12 -4.59
C SER A 27 -11.77 -8.34 -4.23
N PHE A 28 -11.52 -9.10 -3.17
CA PHE A 28 -10.17 -9.60 -2.87
C PHE A 28 -10.05 -11.03 -3.41
N SER A 29 -9.15 -11.22 -4.36
CA SER A 29 -8.92 -12.50 -5.02
C SER A 29 -7.81 -13.33 -4.37
N ASP A 30 -7.86 -14.65 -4.56
CA ASP A 30 -6.80 -15.57 -4.11
C ASP A 30 -5.42 -15.24 -4.73
N LEU A 31 -5.41 -14.65 -5.94
CA LEU A 31 -4.18 -14.24 -6.61
C LEU A 31 -3.54 -13.02 -5.95
N GLU A 32 -4.35 -12.03 -5.57
CA GLU A 32 -3.88 -10.86 -4.81
C GLU A 32 -3.42 -11.27 -3.41
N GLU A 33 -4.13 -12.19 -2.74
CA GLU A 33 -3.70 -12.71 -1.44
C GLU A 33 -2.34 -13.40 -1.53
N ALA A 34 -2.18 -14.33 -2.47
CA ALA A 34 -0.91 -15.00 -2.71
C ALA A 34 0.20 -14.01 -3.11
N ARG A 35 -0.15 -12.91 -3.78
CA ARG A 35 0.81 -11.86 -4.13
C ARG A 35 1.23 -11.02 -2.93
N ILE A 36 0.28 -10.65 -2.07
CA ILE A 36 0.54 -9.97 -0.79
C ILE A 36 1.45 -10.82 0.10
N ASP A 37 1.20 -12.13 0.16
CA ASP A 37 2.03 -13.05 0.93
C ASP A 37 3.48 -13.06 0.45
N ARG A 38 3.69 -13.21 -0.87
CA ARG A 38 5.04 -13.20 -1.46
C ARG A 38 5.75 -11.87 -1.23
N ILE A 39 5.06 -10.75 -1.45
CA ILE A 39 5.63 -9.42 -1.20
C ILE A 39 5.99 -9.27 0.29
N GLY A 40 5.15 -9.77 1.18
CA GLY A 40 5.42 -9.81 2.61
C GLY A 40 6.71 -10.56 2.92
N ASP A 41 6.89 -11.77 2.38
CA ASP A 41 8.10 -12.57 2.55
C ASP A 41 9.35 -11.87 1.98
N GLU A 42 9.24 -11.20 0.84
CA GLU A 42 10.31 -10.41 0.23
C GLU A 42 10.72 -9.19 1.09
N LEU A 43 9.77 -8.61 1.84
CA LEU A 43 9.94 -7.35 2.58
C LEU A 43 10.30 -7.51 4.07
N GLY A 44 10.43 -8.74 4.57
CA GLY A 44 10.79 -9.02 5.97
C GLY A 44 9.81 -9.93 6.72
N GLY A 45 8.86 -10.55 6.02
CA GLY A 45 7.99 -11.62 6.51
C GLY A 45 6.51 -11.34 6.29
N ARG A 46 5.79 -12.32 5.75
CA ARG A 46 4.33 -12.31 5.55
C ARG A 46 3.55 -11.78 6.77
N ASP A 47 3.81 -12.34 7.95
CA ASP A 47 3.05 -11.99 9.17
C ASP A 47 3.23 -10.52 9.57
N ALA A 48 4.44 -9.98 9.43
CA ALA A 48 4.71 -8.58 9.72
C ALA A 48 3.98 -7.65 8.74
N PHE A 49 3.90 -8.04 7.47
CA PHE A 49 3.21 -7.28 6.45
C PHE A 49 1.68 -7.29 6.66
N TRP A 50 1.10 -8.47 6.94
CA TRP A 50 -0.32 -8.57 7.31
C TRP A 50 -0.66 -7.79 8.58
N LYS A 51 0.25 -7.78 9.57
CA LYS A 51 0.09 -6.95 10.76
C LYS A 51 0.01 -5.46 10.41
N VAL A 52 0.84 -4.97 9.50
CA VAL A 52 0.79 -3.57 9.04
C VAL A 52 -0.55 -3.26 8.37
N ILE A 53 -1.06 -4.16 7.52
CA ILE A 53 -2.38 -4.02 6.88
C ILE A 53 -3.48 -3.97 7.95
N SER A 54 -3.44 -4.86 8.94
CA SER A 54 -4.43 -4.93 10.03
C SER A 54 -4.38 -3.70 10.95
N ASP A 55 -3.19 -3.28 11.36
CA ASP A 55 -2.98 -2.10 12.20
C ASP A 55 -3.49 -0.83 11.50
N SER A 56 -3.30 -0.72 10.18
CA SER A 56 -3.84 0.39 9.38
C SER A 56 -5.38 0.42 9.35
N ALA A 57 -6.04 -0.73 9.45
CA ALA A 57 -7.50 -0.81 9.52
C ALA A 57 -8.06 -0.27 10.84
N GLN A 58 -7.31 -0.43 11.93
CA GLN A 58 -7.65 0.16 13.23
C GLN A 58 -7.35 1.66 13.26
N ALA A 59 -6.23 2.08 12.65
CA ALA A 59 -5.83 3.48 12.63
C ALA A 59 -6.68 4.35 11.70
N PHE A 60 -7.09 3.81 10.55
CA PHE A 60 -7.81 4.54 9.50
C PHE A 60 -9.12 3.82 9.14
N PRO A 61 -10.26 4.25 9.73
CA PRO A 61 -11.55 3.62 9.49
C PRO A 61 -12.08 3.88 8.07
N ASP A 62 -11.63 4.97 7.43
CA ASP A 62 -12.10 5.41 6.12
C ASP A 62 -10.95 5.79 5.17
N GLU A 63 -11.30 5.98 3.90
CA GLU A 63 -10.37 6.37 2.84
C GLU A 63 -9.73 7.75 3.07
N GLN A 64 -10.45 8.68 3.70
CA GLN A 64 -9.94 10.03 3.97
C GLN A 64 -8.77 10.00 4.96
N GLY A 65 -8.85 9.15 6.00
CA GLY A 65 -7.76 8.89 6.93
C GLY A 65 -6.53 8.35 6.22
N ILE A 66 -6.73 7.39 5.31
CA ILE A 66 -5.63 6.80 4.51
C ILE A 66 -4.97 7.87 3.64
N ARG A 67 -5.75 8.66 2.89
CA ARG A 67 -5.22 9.75 2.03
C ARG A 67 -4.43 10.78 2.83
N THR A 68 -4.91 11.12 4.04
CA THR A 68 -4.21 12.05 4.93
C THR A 68 -2.88 11.47 5.41
N ALA A 69 -2.81 10.17 5.72
CA ALA A 69 -1.57 9.50 6.07
C ALA A 69 -0.59 9.42 4.89
N THR A 70 -1.09 9.13 3.69
CA THR A 70 -0.29 9.10 2.45
C THR A 70 0.43 10.43 2.22
N LEU A 71 -0.25 11.57 2.41
CA LEU A 71 0.36 12.89 2.23
C LEU A 71 1.50 13.20 3.21
N LYS A 72 1.53 12.52 4.37
CA LYS A 72 2.58 12.71 5.38
C LYS A 72 3.86 11.92 5.07
N VAL A 73 3.82 11.00 4.11
CA VAL A 73 5.02 10.27 3.66
C VAL A 73 5.87 11.21 2.81
N THR A 74 7.00 11.66 3.35
CA THR A 74 7.91 12.62 2.69
C THR A 74 9.21 12.01 2.21
N ARG A 75 9.67 10.90 2.82
CA ARG A 75 10.93 10.24 2.47
C ARG A 75 10.84 9.60 1.08
N PRO A 76 11.71 9.97 0.11
CA PRO A 76 11.66 9.43 -1.24
C PRO A 76 11.75 7.91 -1.29
N GLU A 77 12.60 7.31 -0.46
CA GLU A 77 12.83 5.88 -0.47
C GLU A 77 11.62 5.11 0.10
N ALA A 78 10.90 5.70 1.06
CA ALA A 78 9.64 5.15 1.57
C ALA A 78 8.54 5.22 0.49
N ARG A 79 8.45 6.34 -0.23
CA ARG A 79 7.51 6.50 -1.36
C ARG A 79 7.78 5.47 -2.46
N GLU A 80 9.05 5.25 -2.81
CA GLU A 80 9.46 4.26 -3.80
C GLU A 80 9.05 2.84 -3.38
N LEU A 81 9.36 2.44 -2.14
CA LEU A 81 8.96 1.13 -1.62
C LEU A 81 7.43 0.97 -1.66
N ILE A 82 6.68 1.96 -1.17
CA ILE A 82 5.22 1.89 -1.13
C ILE A 82 4.66 1.76 -2.55
N LEU A 83 5.11 2.56 -3.52
CA LEU A 83 4.66 2.44 -4.91
C LEU A 83 5.03 1.10 -5.53
N GLY A 84 6.21 0.58 -5.23
CA GLY A 84 6.63 -0.75 -5.66
C GLY A 84 5.71 -1.85 -5.15
N VAL A 85 5.29 -1.76 -3.88
CA VAL A 85 4.32 -2.70 -3.28
C VAL A 85 2.96 -2.59 -3.97
N LEU A 86 2.41 -1.39 -4.12
CA LEU A 86 1.09 -1.22 -4.75
C LEU A 86 1.07 -1.73 -6.19
N ALA A 87 2.10 -1.39 -6.98
CA ALA A 87 2.25 -1.90 -8.34
C ALA A 87 2.43 -3.42 -8.36
N GLY A 88 3.17 -3.97 -7.40
CA GLY A 88 3.41 -5.41 -7.29
C GLY A 88 2.15 -6.22 -6.98
N ILE A 89 1.24 -5.66 -6.17
CA ILE A 89 -0.07 -6.26 -5.85
C ILE A 89 -1.01 -6.15 -7.05
N ALA A 90 -1.16 -4.95 -7.62
CA ALA A 90 -2.05 -4.74 -8.78
C ALA A 90 -1.63 -5.58 -10.00
N ALA A 91 -0.33 -5.91 -10.12
CA ALA A 91 0.18 -6.79 -11.16
C ALA A 91 0.05 -8.30 -10.84
N ALA A 92 -0.69 -8.68 -9.79
CA ALA A 92 -0.98 -10.08 -9.49
C ALA A 92 -1.73 -10.75 -10.66
N ASP A 93 -2.60 -9.99 -11.33
CA ASP A 93 -3.32 -10.36 -12.53
C ASP A 93 -3.38 -9.19 -13.54
N THR A 94 -4.55 -8.88 -14.12
CA THR A 94 -4.72 -7.73 -15.00
C THR A 94 -5.05 -6.49 -14.18
N ILE A 95 -4.09 -5.57 -14.10
CA ILE A 95 -4.30 -4.27 -13.44
C ILE A 95 -5.58 -3.61 -13.95
N SER A 96 -6.53 -3.42 -13.05
CA SER A 96 -7.81 -2.77 -13.36
C SER A 96 -7.64 -1.25 -13.50
N PRO A 97 -8.56 -0.57 -14.21
CA PRO A 97 -8.56 0.89 -14.28
C PRO A 97 -8.63 1.57 -12.90
N SER A 98 -9.33 0.97 -11.94
CA SER A 98 -9.48 1.50 -10.58
C SER A 98 -8.17 1.47 -9.79
N GLU A 99 -7.42 0.36 -9.87
CA GLU A 99 -6.12 0.23 -9.20
C GLU A 99 -5.07 1.16 -9.83
N MET A 100 -5.05 1.24 -11.16
CA MET A 100 -4.17 2.17 -11.88
C MET A 100 -4.48 3.62 -11.48
N GLY A 101 -5.76 3.98 -11.45
CA GLY A 101 -6.20 5.31 -11.01
C GLY A 101 -5.78 5.64 -9.58
N LEU A 102 -5.76 4.65 -8.69
CA LEU A 102 -5.27 4.82 -7.33
C LEU A 102 -3.75 5.03 -7.28
N ILE A 103 -2.98 4.21 -7.99
CA ILE A 103 -1.51 4.33 -8.06
C ILE A 103 -1.12 5.71 -8.63
N ASP A 104 -1.78 6.15 -9.68
CA ASP A 104 -1.51 7.45 -10.29
C ASP A 104 -1.91 8.61 -9.38
N ALA A 105 -3.01 8.48 -8.62
CA ALA A 105 -3.39 9.46 -7.61
C ALA A 105 -2.34 9.57 -6.49
N VAL A 106 -1.78 8.44 -6.03
CA VAL A 106 -0.70 8.44 -5.03
C VAL A 106 0.56 9.11 -5.58
N ARG A 107 0.96 8.78 -6.81
CA ARG A 107 2.10 9.42 -7.49
C ARG A 107 1.90 10.92 -7.60
N ALA A 108 0.74 11.35 -8.10
CA ALA A 108 0.41 12.77 -8.25
C ALA A 108 0.44 13.51 -6.92
N ALA A 109 -0.09 12.91 -5.84
CA ALA A 109 -0.08 13.50 -4.51
C ALA A 109 1.33 13.78 -3.99
N TRP A 110 2.29 12.89 -4.29
CA TRP A 110 3.68 13.06 -3.87
C TRP A 110 4.51 13.95 -4.79
N SER A 111 4.17 14.03 -6.08
CA SER A 111 4.78 14.96 -7.03
C SER A 111 4.29 16.41 -6.84
N ALA A 112 3.04 16.61 -6.41
CA ALA A 112 2.47 17.94 -6.20
C ALA A 112 2.95 18.64 -4.91
N GLY A 113 3.57 17.89 -3.99
CA GLY A 113 4.11 18.38 -2.72
C GLY A 113 5.65 18.35 -2.65
N ALA A 114 6.33 18.27 -3.79
CA ALA A 114 7.80 18.31 -3.91
C ALA A 114 8.30 19.73 -4.21
#